data_AF-A0A7V3BQH8-F1
#
_entry.id   AF-A0A7V3BQH8-F1
#
_cell.length_a   1.000
_cell.length_b   1.000
_cell.length_c   1.000
_cell.angle_alpha   90.00
_cell.angle_beta   90.00
_cell.angle_gamma   90.00
#
_symmetry.space_group_name_H-M   'P 1'
#
loop_
_entity.id
_entity.type
_entity.pdbx_description
1 polymer ?
#
loop_
_entity_poly.entity_id
_entity_poly.type
_entity_poly.pdbx_seq_one_letter_code
_entity_poly.pdbx_strand_id
1 'polypeptide(L)'
;MRDEPQQQPKPDVNIAAMEAWTQRLQAISDECAHAFQAVSARVATYLQAEAFARWAAQGLALAQGGWRGWECAAWYFKLSPQFLARLHLDDLIYLRVPTQRVLAISPQLSIELLRGAACFVEHDRPISLADWVAAGERLIQVGRSGRLAAAYFEASPETLSLIGPGEFREWLELVETLATSAEAAALEVLRHSVERLENVPPVARLQALRLAHTMARRMSAATGDVLSTLAVALHAVRPGLHSRLFDLALRVAETAPSYFDRLLKAIGRLFQGLPEAEQELLLGQLWRVVLADAEAAALLGDHLFDVLRQLTLRDVEAWVTQGLAILRDNHDGGLAYFALESQACQTQLAALSCIVYLQHVQGVLRLYASALTGKALSVRPLAELPSAFQSRFRQFPTTDGETIYLPTSIDRFPTHQENFALYRVMTAHQAGYLEFGTFVFRLDELTSQHGLGSWLQGTPERSRSSATPSPAFRSDFERFFAGFPRPAVARDLFYCLEDGRIDYRLCHTYRGLATDIERVIQDALASRPPITARPLWDAVFEALIHLCSAGTPPARLPRLLTPLVRFLHGVVKRVRQ
;
A
#
# COMPACT_ATOMS: atom_id res chain seq x y z
N MET A 1 -3.84 -43.78 20.97
CA MET A 1 -3.35 -44.84 21.88
C MET A 1 -2.13 -45.45 21.23
N ARG A 2 -0.94 -44.94 21.55
CA ARG A 2 0.34 -45.59 21.24
C ARG A 2 0.90 -46.03 22.58
N ASP A 3 1.27 -47.29 22.68
CA ASP A 3 1.73 -47.94 23.90
C ASP A 3 2.88 -47.15 24.56
N GLU A 4 2.71 -46.83 25.84
CA GLU A 4 3.79 -46.36 26.70
C GLU A 4 4.82 -47.48 26.86
N PRO A 5 6.12 -47.26 26.57
CA PRO A 5 7.14 -48.25 26.87
C PRO A 5 7.44 -48.23 28.37
N GLN A 6 6.86 -49.19 29.10
CA GLN A 6 7.29 -49.53 30.45
C GLN A 6 8.69 -50.17 30.40
N GLN A 7 9.73 -49.35 30.51
CA GLN A 7 11.07 -49.80 30.92
C GLN A 7 11.21 -49.59 32.44
N GLN A 8 10.98 -50.65 33.22
CA GLN A 8 11.29 -50.66 34.65
C GLN A 8 12.80 -50.77 34.88
N PRO A 9 13.40 -49.97 35.79
CA PRO A 9 14.84 -50.01 36.06
C PRO A 9 15.20 -51.14 37.04
N LYS A 10 16.31 -51.85 36.77
CA LYS A 10 17.05 -52.64 37.77
C LYS A 10 18.54 -52.28 37.70
N PRO A 11 19.19 -51.90 38.82
CA PRO A 11 20.58 -51.46 38.84
C PRO A 11 21.49 -52.67 39.03
N ASP A 12 21.85 -53.35 37.94
CA ASP A 12 22.95 -54.33 37.94
C ASP A 12 23.85 -54.14 36.71
N VAL A 13 24.15 -52.88 36.37
CA VAL A 13 25.38 -52.61 35.62
C VAL A 13 26.52 -52.69 36.64
N ASN A 14 27.25 -53.80 36.61
CA ASN A 14 28.34 -54.09 37.52
C ASN A 14 29.36 -52.93 37.49
N ILE A 15 29.65 -52.33 38.65
CA ILE A 15 30.67 -51.27 38.82
C ILE A 15 31.99 -51.66 38.15
N ALA A 16 32.37 -52.94 38.25
CA ALA A 16 33.57 -53.47 37.59
C ALA A 16 33.53 -53.37 36.05
N ALA A 17 32.35 -53.49 35.43
CA ALA A 17 32.19 -53.31 34.00
C ALA A 17 32.32 -51.83 33.60
N MET A 18 31.79 -50.91 34.42
CA MET A 18 31.97 -49.46 34.20
C MET A 18 33.45 -49.08 34.31
N GLU A 19 34.15 -49.56 35.34
CA GLU A 19 35.59 -49.35 35.52
C GLU A 19 36.41 -49.93 34.36
N ALA A 20 36.08 -51.12 33.88
CA ALA A 20 36.76 -51.73 32.74
C ALA A 20 36.60 -50.90 31.44
N TRP A 21 35.40 -50.35 31.19
CA TRP A 21 35.19 -49.44 30.06
C TRP A 21 35.90 -48.11 30.23
N THR A 22 35.90 -47.53 31.43
CA THR A 22 36.69 -46.33 31.75
C THR A 22 38.16 -46.55 31.44
N GLN A 23 38.78 -47.63 31.92
CA GLN A 23 40.20 -47.91 31.68
C GLN A 23 40.52 -48.01 30.18
N ARG A 24 39.64 -48.64 29.39
CA ARG A 24 39.78 -48.73 27.93
C ARG A 24 39.71 -47.37 27.25
N LEU A 25 38.83 -46.47 27.70
CA LEU A 25 38.70 -45.12 27.16
C LEU A 25 39.85 -44.21 27.60
N GLN A 26 40.32 -44.36 28.85
CA GLN A 26 41.45 -43.61 29.41
C GLN A 26 42.73 -43.88 28.62
N ALA A 27 42.92 -45.13 28.15
CA ALA A 27 44.04 -45.49 27.28
C ALA A 27 44.05 -44.71 25.94
N ILE A 28 42.94 -44.06 25.56
CA ILE A 28 42.84 -43.20 24.37
C ILE A 28 42.90 -41.72 24.76
N SER A 29 42.08 -41.28 25.73
CA SER A 29 42.03 -39.90 26.22
C SER A 29 41.33 -39.80 27.58
N ASP A 30 41.92 -39.01 28.47
CA ASP A 30 41.39 -38.71 29.80
C ASP A 30 40.04 -37.98 29.71
N GLU A 31 39.89 -37.04 28.77
CA GLU A 31 38.65 -36.30 28.56
C GLU A 31 37.49 -37.21 28.14
N CYS A 32 37.76 -38.20 27.30
CA CYS A 32 36.78 -39.18 26.86
C CYS A 32 36.34 -40.09 28.00
N ALA A 33 37.29 -40.57 28.81
CA ALA A 33 37.02 -41.38 29.99
C ALA A 33 36.22 -40.62 31.06
N HIS A 34 36.58 -39.36 31.33
CA HIS A 34 35.82 -38.49 32.24
C HIS A 34 34.39 -38.24 31.73
N ALA A 35 34.22 -37.98 30.43
CA ALA A 35 32.90 -37.80 29.83
C ALA A 35 32.02 -39.05 29.96
N PHE A 36 32.59 -40.24 29.75
CA PHE A 36 31.91 -41.51 29.99
C PHE A 36 31.52 -41.67 31.47
N GLN A 37 32.47 -41.56 32.39
CA GLN A 37 32.22 -41.72 33.84
C GLN A 37 31.12 -40.79 34.35
N ALA A 38 31.11 -39.54 33.89
CA ALA A 38 30.13 -38.52 34.30
C ALA A 38 28.68 -38.92 33.98
N VAL A 39 28.46 -39.74 32.95
CA VAL A 39 27.11 -40.12 32.50
C VAL A 39 26.77 -41.58 32.75
N SER A 40 27.75 -42.47 32.94
CA SER A 40 27.55 -43.92 32.98
C SER A 40 26.53 -44.38 34.01
N ALA A 41 26.51 -43.79 35.22
CA ALA A 41 25.53 -44.15 36.24
C ALA A 41 24.09 -43.80 35.81
N ARG A 42 23.91 -42.66 35.14
CA ARG A 42 22.61 -42.24 34.58
C ARG A 42 22.24 -43.06 33.35
N VAL A 43 23.19 -43.39 32.48
CA VAL A 43 22.91 -44.25 31.31
C VAL A 43 22.51 -45.66 31.71
N ALA A 44 23.12 -46.19 32.78
CA ALA A 44 22.75 -47.47 33.37
C ALA A 44 21.30 -47.53 33.90
N THR A 45 20.63 -46.39 34.13
CA THR A 45 19.19 -46.39 34.47
C THR A 45 18.29 -46.56 33.24
N TYR A 46 18.80 -46.27 32.04
CA TYR A 46 18.06 -46.42 30.77
C TYR A 46 18.33 -47.75 30.07
N LEU A 47 19.50 -48.37 30.28
CA LEU A 47 19.97 -49.51 29.50
C LEU A 47 20.28 -50.74 30.36
N GLN A 48 19.93 -51.92 29.86
CA GLN A 48 20.38 -53.20 30.41
C GLN A 48 21.86 -53.47 30.09
N ALA A 49 22.50 -54.42 30.78
CA ALA A 49 23.94 -54.67 30.68
C ALA A 49 24.46 -54.87 29.24
N GLU A 50 23.76 -55.65 28.40
CA GLU A 50 24.16 -55.86 27.00
C GLU A 50 24.02 -54.58 26.16
N ALA A 51 22.92 -53.85 26.33
CA ALA A 51 22.67 -52.58 25.68
C ALA A 51 23.67 -51.49 26.12
N PHE A 52 24.04 -51.47 27.41
CA PHE A 52 25.07 -50.61 27.96
C PHE A 52 26.44 -50.92 27.36
N ALA A 53 26.79 -52.20 27.21
CA ALA A 53 28.04 -52.60 26.56
C ALA A 53 28.06 -52.20 25.07
N ARG A 54 26.95 -52.32 24.35
CA ARG A 54 26.82 -51.84 22.96
C ARG A 54 26.99 -50.33 22.85
N TRP A 55 26.39 -49.57 23.76
CA TRP A 55 26.55 -48.11 23.87
C TRP A 55 28.01 -47.71 24.15
N ALA A 56 28.65 -48.32 25.15
CA ALA A 56 30.05 -48.06 25.49
C ALA A 56 31.00 -48.42 24.33
N ALA A 57 30.76 -49.55 23.66
CA ALA A 57 31.52 -49.99 22.50
C ALA A 57 31.39 -49.03 21.31
N GLN A 58 30.22 -48.41 21.11
CA GLN A 58 30.04 -47.38 20.07
C GLN A 58 30.89 -46.14 20.35
N GLY A 59 30.89 -45.63 21.58
CA GLY A 59 31.72 -44.49 21.97
C GLY A 59 33.22 -44.80 21.83
N LEU A 60 33.65 -46.01 22.21
CA LEU A 60 35.02 -46.47 21.98
C LEU A 60 35.38 -46.51 20.49
N ALA A 61 34.47 -47.01 19.64
CA ALA A 61 34.68 -47.05 18.19
C ALA A 61 34.76 -45.65 17.56
N LEU A 62 34.04 -44.65 18.09
CA LEU A 62 34.19 -43.25 17.69
C LEU A 62 35.54 -42.69 18.14
N ALA A 63 35.98 -43.01 19.37
CA ALA A 63 37.26 -42.55 19.91
C ALA A 63 38.46 -43.03 19.08
N GLN A 64 38.35 -44.25 18.52
CA GLN A 64 39.34 -44.86 17.63
C GLN A 64 39.18 -44.47 16.15
N GLY A 65 38.11 -43.74 15.80
CA GLY A 65 37.65 -43.55 14.42
C GLY A 65 38.42 -42.52 13.56
N GLY A 66 39.48 -41.89 14.08
CA GLY A 66 40.26 -40.91 13.32
C GLY A 66 41.09 -39.96 14.19
N TRP A 67 41.74 -38.98 13.56
CA TRP A 67 42.49 -37.94 14.26
C TRP A 67 41.54 -37.12 15.16
N ARG A 68 41.87 -37.04 16.46
CA ARG A 68 41.00 -36.44 17.51
C ARG A 68 39.60 -37.04 17.60
N GLY A 69 39.40 -38.30 17.19
CA GLY A 69 38.11 -39.01 17.35
C GLY A 69 37.62 -39.09 18.79
N TRP A 70 38.54 -39.04 19.76
CA TRP A 70 38.22 -38.99 21.18
C TRP A 70 37.38 -37.77 21.60
N GLU A 71 37.45 -36.63 20.88
CA GLU A 71 36.60 -35.47 21.15
C GLU A 71 35.15 -35.72 20.77
N CYS A 72 34.96 -36.33 19.60
CA CYS A 72 33.67 -36.78 19.13
C CYS A 72 33.05 -37.79 20.10
N ALA A 73 33.84 -38.76 20.56
CA ALA A 73 33.40 -39.73 21.56
C ALA A 73 33.05 -39.10 22.90
N ALA A 74 33.82 -38.11 23.37
CA ALA A 74 33.50 -37.36 24.58
C ALA A 74 32.15 -36.64 24.45
N TRP A 75 31.86 -36.02 23.30
CA TRP A 75 30.57 -35.40 23.03
C TRP A 75 29.43 -36.42 22.91
N TYR A 76 29.67 -37.56 22.26
CA TYR A 76 28.72 -38.67 22.21
C TYR A 76 28.30 -39.10 23.63
N PHE A 77 29.26 -39.30 24.54
CA PHE A 77 28.95 -39.65 25.92
C PHE A 77 28.20 -38.53 26.65
N LYS A 78 28.66 -37.28 26.56
CA LYS A 78 27.99 -36.12 27.19
C LYS A 78 26.52 -36.01 26.77
N LEU A 79 26.21 -36.26 25.50
CA LEU A 79 24.85 -36.13 24.95
C LEU A 79 24.01 -37.42 25.06
N SER A 80 24.62 -38.57 25.39
CA SER A 80 23.93 -39.86 25.47
C SER A 80 22.72 -39.88 26.41
N PRO A 81 22.74 -39.29 27.62
CA PRO A 81 21.56 -39.24 28.47
C PRO A 81 20.37 -38.48 27.85
N GLN A 82 20.65 -37.48 27.00
CA GLN A 82 19.61 -36.73 26.28
C GLN A 82 19.02 -37.57 25.15
N PHE A 83 19.86 -38.24 24.36
CA PHE A 83 19.39 -39.16 23.32
C PHE A 83 18.54 -40.29 23.91
N LEU A 84 19.04 -40.99 24.92
CA LEU A 84 18.38 -42.16 25.51
C LEU A 84 17.09 -41.82 26.28
N ALA A 85 16.86 -40.54 26.59
CA ALA A 85 15.59 -40.09 27.14
C ALA A 85 14.46 -40.06 26.10
N ARG A 86 14.77 -40.06 24.80
CA ARG A 86 13.80 -39.89 23.69
C ARG A 86 13.93 -40.92 22.57
N LEU A 87 15.09 -41.53 22.39
CA LEU A 87 15.41 -42.49 21.34
C LEU A 87 15.66 -43.88 21.91
N HIS A 88 15.36 -44.90 21.10
CA HIS A 88 15.87 -46.24 21.35
C HIS A 88 17.38 -46.30 21.09
N LEU A 89 18.07 -47.22 21.77
CA LEU A 89 19.52 -47.40 21.58
C LEU A 89 19.88 -47.70 20.11
N ASP A 90 19.03 -48.41 19.37
CA ASP A 90 19.29 -48.73 17.97
C ASP A 90 19.32 -47.48 17.07
N ASP A 91 18.50 -46.47 17.35
CA ASP A 91 18.52 -45.17 16.66
C ASP A 91 19.78 -44.36 17.01
N LEU A 92 20.23 -44.43 18.26
CA LEU A 92 21.51 -43.84 18.67
C LEU A 92 22.70 -44.57 18.02
N ILE A 93 22.62 -45.89 17.88
CA ILE A 93 23.63 -46.70 17.18
C ILE A 93 23.66 -46.38 15.69
N TYR A 94 22.50 -46.12 15.08
CA TYR A 94 22.42 -45.71 13.68
C TYR A 94 23.29 -44.46 13.41
N LEU A 95 23.32 -43.49 14.32
CA LEU A 95 24.15 -42.28 14.19
C LEU A 95 25.66 -42.56 14.11
N ARG A 96 26.15 -43.76 14.51
CA ARG A 96 27.58 -44.10 14.44
C ARG A 96 28.15 -43.92 13.05
N VAL A 97 27.52 -44.54 12.04
CA VAL A 97 28.08 -44.61 10.68
C VAL A 97 28.13 -43.22 10.03
N PRO A 98 27.06 -42.40 10.07
CA PRO A 98 27.14 -41.01 9.64
C PRO A 98 28.19 -40.20 10.41
N THR A 99 28.23 -40.32 11.74
CA THR A 99 29.21 -39.58 12.57
C THR A 99 30.65 -39.94 12.21
N GLN A 100 30.95 -41.22 11.95
CA GLN A 100 32.28 -41.66 11.50
C GLN A 100 32.65 -41.12 10.12
N ARG A 101 31.71 -41.13 9.16
CA ARG A 101 31.94 -40.55 7.82
C ARG A 101 32.28 -39.07 7.91
N VAL A 102 31.57 -38.36 8.78
CA VAL A 102 31.77 -36.93 9.02
C VAL A 102 33.08 -36.65 9.78
N LEU A 103 33.41 -37.46 10.78
CA LEU A 103 34.64 -37.38 11.56
C LEU A 103 35.89 -37.52 10.68
N ALA A 104 35.84 -38.37 9.65
CA ALA A 104 36.91 -38.52 8.67
C ALA A 104 37.22 -37.22 7.90
N ILE A 105 36.28 -36.27 7.86
CA ILE A 105 36.44 -34.95 7.23
C ILE A 105 36.92 -33.92 8.26
N SER A 106 36.22 -33.82 9.40
CA SER A 106 36.57 -32.88 10.47
C SER A 106 35.98 -33.33 11.81
N PRO A 107 36.77 -33.36 12.90
CA PRO A 107 36.27 -33.58 14.25
C PRO A 107 35.17 -32.60 14.65
N GLN A 108 35.33 -31.31 14.33
CA GLN A 108 34.33 -30.29 14.67
C GLN A 108 32.98 -30.57 14.00
N LEU A 109 33.00 -31.01 12.74
CA LEU A 109 31.76 -31.30 12.00
C LEU A 109 31.00 -32.48 12.63
N SER A 110 31.72 -33.49 13.13
CA SER A 110 31.11 -34.62 13.83
C SER A 110 30.48 -34.22 15.17
N ILE A 111 31.10 -33.25 15.86
CA ILE A 111 30.56 -32.67 17.10
C ILE A 111 29.29 -31.87 16.80
N GLU A 112 29.27 -31.05 15.74
CA GLU A 112 28.06 -30.31 15.36
C GLU A 112 26.92 -31.23 14.93
N LEU A 113 27.20 -32.35 14.24
CA LEU A 113 26.18 -33.38 13.97
C LEU A 113 25.58 -33.92 15.27
N LEU A 114 26.40 -34.30 16.25
CA LEU A 114 25.90 -34.85 17.52
C LEU A 114 25.11 -33.80 18.32
N ARG A 115 25.59 -32.55 18.39
CA ARG A 115 24.89 -31.46 19.07
C ARG A 115 23.56 -31.13 18.39
N GLY A 116 23.57 -30.99 17.06
CA GLY A 116 22.36 -30.75 16.27
C GLY A 116 21.36 -31.90 16.37
N ALA A 117 21.82 -33.15 16.35
CA ALA A 117 20.97 -34.32 16.54
C ALA A 117 20.33 -34.33 17.93
N ALA A 118 21.07 -33.95 18.97
CA ALA A 118 20.54 -33.84 20.33
C ALA A 118 19.39 -32.82 20.40
N CYS A 119 19.56 -31.63 19.80
CA CYS A 119 18.50 -30.63 19.68
C CYS A 119 17.32 -31.11 18.80
N PHE A 120 17.60 -31.83 17.72
CA PHE A 120 16.59 -32.34 16.80
C PHE A 120 15.60 -33.27 17.50
N VAL A 121 16.10 -34.17 18.37
CA VAL A 121 15.32 -35.22 19.05
C VAL A 121 14.61 -34.74 20.32
N GLU A 122 14.83 -33.48 20.75
CA GLU A 122 14.10 -32.89 21.89
C GLU A 122 12.60 -32.75 21.62
N HIS A 123 12.19 -32.82 20.36
CA HIS A 123 10.81 -32.64 19.92
C HIS A 123 10.43 -33.78 18.98
N ASP A 124 9.18 -34.26 19.06
CA ASP A 124 8.67 -35.22 18.09
C ASP A 124 8.53 -34.53 16.73
N ARG A 125 9.30 -35.00 15.74
CA ARG A 125 9.31 -34.46 14.38
C ARG A 125 8.65 -35.42 13.40
N PRO A 126 7.96 -34.89 12.36
CA PRO A 126 7.47 -35.71 11.26
C PRO A 126 8.57 -36.07 10.25
N ILE A 127 9.74 -35.43 10.32
CA ILE A 127 10.94 -35.78 9.53
C ILE A 127 11.76 -36.77 10.37
N SER A 128 12.24 -37.86 9.76
CA SER A 128 13.06 -38.83 10.47
C SER A 128 14.48 -38.30 10.73
N LEU A 129 15.10 -38.75 11.82
CA LEU A 129 16.51 -38.43 12.11
C LEU A 129 17.43 -38.88 10.96
N ALA A 130 17.12 -40.02 10.33
CA ALA A 130 17.87 -40.54 9.20
C ALA A 130 17.84 -39.59 7.98
N ASP A 131 16.66 -39.06 7.64
CA ASP A 131 16.50 -38.13 6.51
C ASP A 131 17.21 -36.80 6.78
N TRP A 132 17.13 -36.31 8.03
CA TRP A 132 17.82 -35.10 8.47
C TRP A 132 19.34 -35.25 8.40
N VAL A 133 19.90 -36.37 8.87
CA VAL A 133 21.33 -36.67 8.74
C VAL A 133 21.73 -36.80 7.27
N ALA A 134 20.95 -37.50 6.45
CA ALA A 134 21.22 -37.66 5.03
C ALA A 134 21.27 -36.32 4.28
N ALA A 135 20.46 -35.34 4.67
CA ALA A 135 20.51 -33.99 4.11
C ALA A 135 21.84 -33.29 4.41
N GLY A 136 22.33 -33.35 5.66
CA GLY A 136 23.64 -32.84 6.00
C GLY A 136 24.77 -33.52 5.21
N GLU A 137 24.68 -34.84 5.01
CA GLU A 137 25.65 -35.59 4.19
C GLU A 137 25.63 -35.18 2.70
N ARG A 138 24.47 -34.85 2.13
CA ARG A 138 24.39 -34.30 0.77
C ARG A 138 25.11 -32.95 0.67
N LEU A 139 24.98 -32.09 1.68
CA LEU A 139 25.68 -30.80 1.72
C LEU A 139 27.21 -30.95 1.82
N ILE A 140 27.71 -32.05 2.39
CA ILE A 140 29.13 -32.39 2.38
C ILE A 140 29.61 -32.70 0.96
N GLN A 141 28.82 -33.40 0.16
CA GLN A 141 29.20 -33.77 -1.20
C GLN A 141 29.30 -32.55 -2.12
N VAL A 142 28.45 -31.55 -1.88
CA VAL A 142 28.40 -30.32 -2.68
C VAL A 142 29.40 -29.26 -2.16
N GLY A 143 29.60 -29.18 -0.85
CA GLY A 143 30.49 -28.20 -0.21
C GLY A 143 31.94 -28.66 -0.08
N ARG A 144 32.91 -27.77 -0.35
CA ARG A 144 34.34 -28.14 -0.45
C ARG A 144 35.03 -28.44 0.89
N SER A 145 34.42 -28.09 2.03
CA SER A 145 35.10 -28.03 3.34
C SER A 145 34.27 -28.52 4.54
N GLY A 146 33.08 -29.09 4.31
CA GLY A 146 32.16 -29.48 5.37
C GLY A 146 31.49 -28.31 6.13
N ARG A 147 31.86 -27.06 5.85
CA ARG A 147 31.31 -25.86 6.50
C ARG A 147 29.80 -25.73 6.34
N LEU A 148 29.26 -26.04 5.16
CA LEU A 148 27.82 -26.02 4.91
C LEU A 148 27.09 -27.04 5.78
N ALA A 149 27.62 -28.26 5.88
CA ALA A 149 27.05 -29.29 6.72
C ALA A 149 27.11 -28.93 8.21
N ALA A 150 28.20 -28.29 8.67
CA ALA A 150 28.30 -27.81 10.06
C ALA A 150 27.22 -26.77 10.36
N ALA A 151 27.11 -25.75 9.49
CA ALA A 151 26.09 -24.70 9.64
C ALA A 151 24.66 -25.27 9.52
N TYR A 152 24.45 -26.30 8.70
CA TYR A 152 23.18 -27.01 8.62
C TYR A 152 22.85 -27.73 9.92
N PHE A 153 23.76 -28.53 10.47
CA PHE A 153 23.50 -29.25 11.72
C PHE A 153 23.29 -28.31 12.90
N GLU A 154 23.98 -27.17 12.90
CA GLU A 154 23.82 -26.10 13.90
C GLU A 154 22.44 -25.43 13.81
N ALA A 155 22.05 -24.92 12.63
CA ALA A 155 20.86 -24.07 12.50
C ALA A 155 19.55 -24.85 12.27
N SER A 156 19.60 -25.99 11.58
CA SER A 156 18.39 -26.66 11.08
C SER A 156 17.40 -27.15 12.16
N PRO A 157 17.79 -27.60 13.37
CA PRO A 157 16.82 -27.98 14.40
C PRO A 157 15.93 -26.81 14.85
N GLU A 158 16.53 -25.62 15.01
CA GLU A 158 15.81 -24.40 15.37
C GLU A 158 14.95 -23.92 14.20
N THR A 159 15.51 -23.86 12.99
CA THR A 159 14.77 -23.50 11.77
C THR A 159 13.54 -24.41 11.60
N LEU A 160 13.68 -25.73 11.71
CA LEU A 160 12.57 -26.68 11.62
C LEU A 160 11.49 -26.45 12.68
N SER A 161 11.88 -26.01 13.88
CA SER A 161 10.94 -25.65 14.96
C SER A 161 10.13 -24.41 14.62
N LEU A 162 10.75 -23.44 13.96
CA LEU A 162 10.12 -22.19 13.59
C LEU A 162 9.11 -22.34 12.44
N ILE A 163 9.48 -23.11 11.39
CA ILE A 163 8.73 -23.14 10.12
C ILE A 163 7.98 -24.46 9.86
N GLY A 164 8.25 -25.50 10.64
CA GLY A 164 7.62 -26.81 10.45
C GLY A 164 8.07 -27.54 9.17
N PRO A 165 7.57 -28.77 8.93
CA PRO A 165 8.16 -29.68 7.96
C PRO A 165 7.92 -29.31 6.49
N GLY A 166 6.79 -28.66 6.18
CA GLY A 166 6.46 -28.26 4.81
C GLY A 166 7.39 -27.16 4.32
N GLU A 167 7.53 -26.09 5.11
CA GLU A 167 8.40 -24.96 4.83
C GLU A 167 9.88 -25.35 4.94
N PHE A 168 10.23 -26.25 5.88
CA PHE A 168 11.60 -26.75 6.02
C PHE A 168 12.11 -27.48 4.77
N ARG A 169 11.23 -28.20 4.06
CA ARG A 169 11.61 -28.84 2.80
C ARG A 169 12.05 -27.81 1.76
N GLU A 170 11.27 -26.75 1.58
CA GLU A 170 11.56 -25.67 0.63
C GLU A 170 12.81 -24.88 1.04
N TRP A 171 13.00 -24.67 2.34
CA TRP A 171 14.23 -24.08 2.87
C TRP A 171 15.47 -24.95 2.60
N LEU A 172 15.35 -26.27 2.78
CA LEU A 172 16.46 -27.19 2.49
C LEU A 172 16.78 -27.23 0.99
N GLU A 173 15.77 -27.28 0.12
CA GLU A 173 15.96 -27.24 -1.34
C GLU A 173 16.64 -25.93 -1.80
N LEU A 174 16.28 -24.79 -1.18
CA LEU A 174 16.96 -23.51 -1.39
C LEU A 174 18.46 -23.60 -1.02
N VAL A 175 18.77 -24.16 0.16
CA VAL A 175 20.16 -24.31 0.62
C VAL A 175 20.95 -25.24 -0.30
N GLU A 176 20.38 -26.39 -0.68
CA GLU A 176 21.00 -27.33 -1.61
C GLU A 176 21.26 -26.69 -2.98
N THR A 177 20.33 -25.87 -3.48
CA THR A 177 20.50 -25.11 -4.73
C THR A 177 21.64 -24.10 -4.62
N LEU A 178 21.69 -23.30 -3.56
CA LEU A 178 22.76 -22.34 -3.34
C LEU A 178 24.11 -23.01 -3.10
N ALA A 179 24.15 -24.16 -2.44
CA ALA A 179 25.39 -24.91 -2.19
C ALA A 179 26.15 -25.21 -3.49
N THR A 180 25.44 -25.47 -4.59
CA THR A 180 26.06 -25.78 -5.89
C THR A 180 26.65 -24.57 -6.61
N SER A 181 26.15 -23.36 -6.36
CA SER A 181 26.45 -22.18 -7.18
C SER A 181 27.06 -21.00 -6.40
N ALA A 182 26.75 -20.87 -5.11
CA ALA A 182 27.19 -19.79 -4.24
C ALA A 182 27.26 -20.24 -2.76
N GLU A 183 28.34 -20.93 -2.37
CA GLU A 183 28.55 -21.44 -1.00
C GLU A 183 28.43 -20.33 0.06
N ALA A 184 28.90 -19.11 -0.21
CA ALA A 184 28.79 -17.99 0.71
C ALA A 184 27.32 -17.59 0.98
N ALA A 185 26.49 -17.56 -0.06
CA ALA A 185 25.06 -17.27 0.08
C ALA A 185 24.31 -18.41 0.79
N ALA A 186 24.70 -19.66 0.56
CA ALA A 186 24.14 -20.81 1.29
C ALA A 186 24.46 -20.74 2.80
N LEU A 187 25.70 -20.39 3.17
CA LEU A 187 26.08 -20.17 4.57
C LEU A 187 25.30 -19.03 5.21
N GLU A 188 25.08 -17.95 4.46
CA GLU A 188 24.32 -16.79 4.91
C GLU A 188 22.85 -17.15 5.19
N VAL A 189 22.22 -17.92 4.29
CA VAL A 189 20.86 -18.44 4.49
C VAL A 189 20.80 -19.39 5.69
N LEU A 190 21.77 -20.29 5.87
CA LEU A 190 21.80 -21.20 7.01
C LEU A 190 21.87 -20.42 8.34
N ARG A 191 22.80 -19.46 8.47
CA ARG A 191 23.09 -18.74 9.72
C ARG A 191 22.00 -17.76 10.14
N HIS A 192 21.35 -17.08 9.20
CA HIS A 192 20.41 -16.00 9.51
C HIS A 192 18.95 -16.36 9.20
N SER A 193 18.65 -17.61 8.85
CA SER A 193 17.28 -18.03 8.50
C SER A 193 16.28 -17.80 9.62
N VAL A 194 16.62 -18.13 10.87
CA VAL A 194 15.73 -17.98 12.03
C VAL A 194 15.33 -16.52 12.20
N GLU A 195 16.30 -15.62 12.37
CA GLU A 195 16.08 -14.17 12.49
C GLU A 195 15.26 -13.60 11.32
N ARG A 196 15.59 -13.99 10.08
CA ARG A 196 14.89 -13.48 8.89
C ARG A 196 13.46 -14.01 8.78
N LEU A 197 13.20 -15.27 9.10
CA LEU A 197 11.88 -15.92 9.00
C LEU A 197 10.96 -15.53 10.16
N GLU A 198 11.49 -15.15 11.31
CA GLU A 198 10.72 -14.52 12.40
C GLU A 198 10.08 -13.20 11.94
N ASN A 199 10.80 -12.44 11.12
CA ASN A 199 10.30 -11.20 10.52
C ASN A 199 9.38 -11.44 9.30
N VAL A 200 9.16 -12.67 8.85
CA VAL A 200 8.20 -12.97 7.78
C VAL A 200 6.89 -13.46 8.41
N PRO A 201 5.72 -12.86 8.09
CA PRO A 201 4.43 -13.32 8.58
C PRO A 201 4.24 -14.83 8.34
N PRO A 202 3.75 -15.62 9.32
CA PRO A 202 3.68 -17.08 9.20
C PRO A 202 2.96 -17.56 7.94
N VAL A 203 1.86 -16.91 7.57
CA VAL A 203 1.08 -17.25 6.35
C VAL A 203 1.83 -17.01 5.03
N ALA A 204 2.89 -16.21 5.05
CA ALA A 204 3.66 -15.81 3.88
C ALA A 204 5.00 -16.55 3.74
N ARG A 205 5.44 -17.30 4.76
CA ARG A 205 6.77 -17.93 4.81
C ARG A 205 7.03 -18.89 3.67
N LEU A 206 6.08 -19.78 3.37
CA LEU A 206 6.21 -20.72 2.26
C LEU A 206 6.42 -20.00 0.91
N GLN A 207 5.67 -18.94 0.64
CA GLN A 207 5.81 -18.15 -0.58
C GLN A 207 7.13 -17.36 -0.60
N ALA A 208 7.56 -16.83 0.54
CA ALA A 208 8.85 -16.17 0.69
C ALA A 208 10.03 -17.10 0.40
N LEU A 209 10.00 -18.34 0.92
CA LEU A 209 11.03 -19.34 0.66
C LEU A 209 11.07 -19.74 -0.82
N ARG A 210 9.91 -19.94 -1.46
CA ARG A 210 9.84 -20.21 -2.90
C ARG A 210 10.39 -19.07 -3.73
N LEU A 211 10.11 -17.82 -3.36
CA LEU A 211 10.66 -16.65 -4.02
C LEU A 211 12.18 -16.57 -3.86
N ALA A 212 12.69 -16.83 -2.65
CA ALA A 212 14.14 -16.92 -2.40
C ALA A 212 14.78 -18.05 -3.22
N HIS A 213 14.11 -19.18 -3.40
CA HIS A 213 14.56 -20.27 -4.26
C HIS A 213 14.58 -19.85 -5.75
N THR A 214 13.58 -19.11 -6.23
CA THR A 214 13.61 -18.51 -7.58
C THR A 214 14.81 -17.57 -7.73
N MET A 215 15.07 -16.72 -6.74
CA MET A 215 16.25 -15.83 -6.72
C MET A 215 17.56 -16.63 -6.71
N ALA A 216 17.66 -17.72 -5.97
CA ALA A 216 18.84 -18.60 -5.94
C ALA A 216 19.20 -19.12 -7.34
N ARG A 217 18.18 -19.52 -8.12
CA ARG A 217 18.36 -20.05 -9.47
C ARG A 217 18.71 -18.99 -10.51
N ARG A 218 18.34 -17.73 -10.27
CA ARG A 218 18.52 -16.62 -11.23
C ARG A 218 19.72 -15.74 -10.90
N MET A 219 19.98 -15.49 -9.62
CA MET A 219 21.03 -14.62 -9.11
C MET A 219 21.45 -15.03 -7.69
N SER A 220 22.14 -16.17 -7.59
CA SER A 220 22.51 -16.82 -6.32
C SER A 220 23.25 -15.90 -5.34
N ALA A 221 24.13 -15.02 -5.82
CA ALA A 221 24.90 -14.09 -4.99
C ALA A 221 24.04 -13.09 -4.18
N ALA A 222 22.84 -12.75 -4.66
CA ALA A 222 21.97 -11.77 -4.01
C ALA A 222 20.84 -12.40 -3.18
N THR A 223 20.83 -13.74 -3.04
CA THR A 223 19.72 -14.45 -2.40
C THR A 223 19.67 -14.25 -0.89
N GLY A 224 20.80 -13.94 -0.25
CA GLY A 224 20.89 -13.77 1.20
C GLY A 224 19.86 -12.77 1.74
N ASP A 225 19.77 -11.59 1.14
CA ASP A 225 18.95 -10.49 1.66
C ASP A 225 17.48 -10.55 1.23
N VAL A 226 17.08 -11.51 0.39
CA VAL A 226 15.72 -11.59 -0.20
C VAL A 226 14.65 -11.64 0.88
N LEU A 227 14.83 -12.48 1.92
CA LEU A 227 13.85 -12.61 2.99
C LEU A 227 13.72 -11.32 3.81
N SER A 228 14.84 -10.64 4.10
CA SER A 228 14.84 -9.37 4.83
C SER A 228 14.15 -8.26 4.03
N THR A 229 14.51 -8.10 2.76
CA THR A 229 13.92 -7.07 1.89
C THR A 229 12.43 -7.33 1.65
N LEU A 230 12.03 -8.59 1.45
CA LEU A 230 10.63 -8.98 1.33
C LEU A 230 9.85 -8.72 2.62
N ALA A 231 10.41 -9.05 3.78
CA ALA A 231 9.77 -8.80 5.07
C ALA A 231 9.44 -7.32 5.27
N VAL A 232 10.36 -6.41 4.92
CA VAL A 232 10.12 -4.97 4.99
C VAL A 232 8.94 -4.56 4.09
N ALA A 233 8.88 -5.06 2.86
CA ALA A 233 7.78 -4.77 1.95
C ALA A 233 6.44 -5.35 2.44
N LEU A 234 6.43 -6.58 2.97
CA LEU A 234 5.23 -7.23 3.53
C LEU A 234 4.65 -6.45 4.72
N HIS A 235 5.50 -5.85 5.56
CA HIS A 235 5.04 -5.04 6.69
C HIS A 235 4.49 -3.67 6.26
N ALA A 236 4.97 -3.11 5.14
CA ALA A 236 4.47 -1.84 4.61
C ALA A 236 3.11 -2.00 3.89
N VAL A 237 2.87 -3.17 3.29
CA VAL A 237 1.68 -3.46 2.49
C VAL A 237 0.58 -4.10 3.34
N ARG A 238 -0.67 -3.70 3.13
CA ARG A 238 -1.85 -4.27 3.79
C ARG A 238 -1.96 -5.78 3.51
N PRO A 239 -2.35 -6.61 4.50
CA PRO A 239 -2.43 -8.06 4.32
C PRO A 239 -3.28 -8.54 3.13
N GLY A 240 -4.36 -7.81 2.80
CA GLY A 240 -5.21 -8.11 1.65
C GLY A 240 -4.51 -8.01 0.29
N LEU A 241 -3.36 -7.33 0.23
CA LEU A 241 -2.58 -7.08 -0.98
C LEU A 241 -1.28 -7.91 -1.05
N HIS A 242 -1.01 -8.77 -0.07
CA HIS A 242 0.22 -9.59 -0.04
C HIS A 242 0.35 -10.49 -1.26
N SER A 243 -0.75 -11.06 -1.77
CA SER A 243 -0.72 -11.87 -3.00
C SER A 243 -0.21 -11.08 -4.21
N ARG A 244 -0.67 -9.84 -4.38
CA ARG A 244 -0.22 -8.95 -5.47
C ARG A 244 1.24 -8.56 -5.33
N LEU A 245 1.70 -8.33 -4.09
CA LEU A 245 3.11 -8.08 -3.81
C LEU A 245 3.97 -9.30 -4.20
N PHE A 246 3.53 -10.51 -3.88
CA PHE A 246 4.22 -11.74 -4.27
C PHE A 246 4.24 -11.94 -5.78
N ASP A 247 3.14 -11.70 -6.49
CA ASP A 247 3.09 -11.77 -7.95
C ASP A 247 4.10 -10.81 -8.58
N LEU A 248 4.12 -9.55 -8.12
CA LEU A 248 5.08 -8.54 -8.54
C LEU A 248 6.52 -8.98 -8.26
N ALA A 249 6.81 -9.41 -7.04
CA ALA A 249 8.16 -9.81 -6.62
C ALA A 249 8.65 -11.04 -7.38
N LEU A 250 7.79 -12.02 -7.63
CA LEU A 250 8.08 -13.21 -8.42
C LEU A 250 8.40 -12.84 -9.86
N ARG A 251 7.60 -11.96 -10.47
CA ARG A 251 7.83 -11.50 -11.85
C ARG A 251 9.21 -10.86 -12.00
N VAL A 252 9.58 -9.99 -11.06
CA VAL A 252 10.90 -9.32 -11.07
C VAL A 252 12.03 -10.33 -10.88
N ALA A 253 11.86 -11.26 -9.93
CA ALA A 253 12.85 -12.32 -9.68
C ALA A 253 13.07 -13.20 -10.93
N GLU A 254 12.03 -13.45 -11.71
CA GLU A 254 12.11 -14.27 -12.93
C GLU A 254 12.73 -13.53 -14.12
N THR A 255 12.40 -12.25 -14.33
CA THR A 255 12.79 -11.51 -15.54
C THR A 255 14.03 -10.64 -15.35
N ALA A 256 14.21 -10.01 -14.19
CA ALA A 256 15.29 -9.06 -13.95
C ALA A 256 15.65 -9.00 -12.45
N PRO A 257 16.26 -10.06 -11.90
CA PRO A 257 16.52 -10.19 -10.46
C PRO A 257 17.39 -9.07 -9.88
N SER A 258 18.22 -8.40 -10.69
CA SER A 258 19.04 -7.24 -10.29
C SER A 258 18.22 -6.07 -9.73
N TYR A 259 16.96 -5.93 -10.13
CA TYR A 259 16.07 -4.85 -9.69
C TYR A 259 15.17 -5.24 -8.51
N PHE A 260 15.22 -6.50 -8.06
CA PHE A 260 14.37 -7.02 -6.98
C PHE A 260 14.47 -6.18 -5.71
N ASP A 261 15.70 -6.00 -5.22
CA ASP A 261 15.96 -5.30 -3.96
C ASP A 261 15.55 -3.82 -4.05
N ARG A 262 15.89 -3.16 -5.16
CA ARG A 262 15.58 -1.76 -5.44
C ARG A 262 14.06 -1.51 -5.39
N LEU A 263 13.28 -2.32 -6.12
CA LEU A 263 11.82 -2.17 -6.19
C LEU A 263 11.14 -2.48 -4.84
N LEU A 264 11.51 -3.56 -4.17
CA LEU A 264 10.89 -3.96 -2.90
C LEU A 264 11.22 -2.96 -1.78
N LYS A 265 12.44 -2.40 -1.76
CA LYS A 265 12.79 -1.29 -0.85
C LYS A 265 12.02 -0.01 -1.16
N ALA A 266 11.73 0.28 -2.43
CA ALA A 266 10.84 1.40 -2.77
C ALA A 266 9.43 1.17 -2.23
N ILE A 267 8.85 -0.02 -2.41
CA ILE A 267 7.54 -0.37 -1.84
C ILE A 267 7.54 -0.25 -0.32
N GLY A 268 8.55 -0.83 0.35
CA GLY A 268 8.70 -0.77 1.80
C GLY A 268 8.73 0.65 2.36
N ARG A 269 9.37 1.59 1.65
CA ARG A 269 9.45 3.00 2.05
C ARG A 269 8.16 3.78 1.77
N LEU A 270 7.53 3.54 0.63
CA LEU A 270 6.43 4.40 0.15
C LEU A 270 5.05 4.00 0.67
N PHE A 271 4.82 2.71 0.89
CA PHE A 271 3.49 2.20 1.15
C PHE A 271 3.08 2.32 2.62
N GLN A 272 4.06 2.52 3.49
CA GLN A 272 3.84 2.63 4.93
C GLN A 272 2.92 3.82 5.24
N GLY A 273 1.75 3.54 5.84
CA GLY A 273 0.77 4.56 6.23
C GLY A 273 -0.24 4.94 5.14
N LEU A 274 -0.09 4.47 3.90
CA LEU A 274 -1.10 4.70 2.86
C LEU A 274 -2.38 3.87 3.11
N PRO A 275 -3.57 4.39 2.75
CA PRO A 275 -4.80 3.61 2.73
C PRO A 275 -4.72 2.42 1.76
N GLU A 276 -5.45 1.34 2.06
CA GLU A 276 -5.41 0.10 1.27
C GLU A 276 -5.78 0.32 -0.21
N ALA A 277 -6.78 1.15 -0.50
CA ALA A 277 -7.18 1.47 -1.87
C ALA A 277 -6.06 2.18 -2.66
N GLU A 278 -5.26 3.03 -1.99
CA GLU A 278 -4.14 3.72 -2.62
C GLU A 278 -2.98 2.76 -2.88
N GLN A 279 -2.68 1.88 -1.91
CA GLN A 279 -1.71 0.81 -2.09
C GLN A 279 -2.11 -0.13 -3.25
N GLU A 280 -3.38 -0.48 -3.36
CA GLU A 280 -3.88 -1.35 -4.43
C GLU A 280 -3.66 -0.73 -5.82
N LEU A 281 -4.01 0.56 -5.97
CA LEU A 281 -3.81 1.29 -7.22
C LEU A 281 -2.33 1.38 -7.60
N LEU A 282 -1.46 1.71 -6.64
CA LEU A 282 -0.02 1.85 -6.89
C LEU A 282 0.65 0.51 -7.23
N LEU A 283 0.32 -0.57 -6.52
CA LEU A 283 0.77 -1.92 -6.90
C LEU A 283 0.28 -2.29 -8.30
N GLY A 284 -0.95 -1.91 -8.65
CA GLY A 284 -1.49 -2.06 -10.00
C GLY A 284 -0.66 -1.34 -11.06
N GLN A 285 -0.20 -0.10 -10.79
CA GLN A 285 0.66 0.63 -11.71
C GLN A 285 2.06 0.00 -11.82
N LEU A 286 2.69 -0.38 -10.70
CA LEU A 286 3.98 -1.08 -10.71
C LEU A 286 3.89 -2.41 -11.49
N TRP A 287 2.80 -3.15 -11.32
CA TRP A 287 2.53 -4.38 -12.07
C TRP A 287 2.42 -4.13 -13.57
N ARG A 288 1.68 -3.08 -13.99
CA ARG A 288 1.59 -2.71 -15.41
C ARG A 288 2.97 -2.41 -16.01
N VAL A 289 3.82 -1.69 -15.27
CA VAL A 289 5.17 -1.36 -15.74
C VAL A 289 6.06 -2.58 -15.77
N VAL A 290 6.07 -3.42 -14.73
CA VAL A 290 6.95 -4.62 -14.70
C VAL A 290 6.63 -5.63 -15.80
N LEU A 291 5.36 -5.68 -16.24
CA LEU A 291 4.96 -6.54 -17.36
C LEU A 291 5.58 -6.09 -18.67
N ALA A 292 5.80 -4.78 -18.84
CA ALA A 292 6.48 -4.21 -19.99
C ALA A 292 8.00 -4.25 -19.83
N ASP A 293 8.51 -3.74 -18.70
CA ASP A 293 9.93 -3.68 -18.39
C ASP A 293 10.20 -3.56 -16.88
N ALA A 294 11.10 -4.39 -16.36
CA ALA A 294 11.39 -4.46 -14.93
C ALA A 294 12.34 -3.34 -14.44
N GLU A 295 13.22 -2.82 -15.30
CA GLU A 295 14.06 -1.67 -14.97
C GLU A 295 13.22 -0.40 -14.87
N ALA A 296 12.32 -0.18 -15.84
CA ALA A 296 11.34 0.89 -15.81
C ALA A 296 10.49 0.85 -14.54
N ALA A 297 10.07 -0.34 -14.08
CA ALA A 297 9.30 -0.49 -12.86
C ALA A 297 10.11 -0.10 -11.61
N ALA A 298 11.41 -0.43 -11.58
CA ALA A 298 12.30 -0.02 -10.50
C ALA A 298 12.56 1.49 -10.49
N LEU A 299 12.73 2.10 -11.67
CA LEU A 299 12.83 3.57 -11.82
C LEU A 299 11.55 4.27 -11.35
N LEU A 300 10.39 3.76 -11.77
CA LEU A 300 9.10 4.22 -11.27
C LEU A 300 9.06 4.12 -9.74
N GLY A 301 9.40 2.97 -9.16
CA GLY A 301 9.44 2.77 -7.72
C GLY A 301 10.27 3.84 -6.98
N ASP A 302 11.45 4.17 -7.50
CA ASP A 302 12.33 5.17 -6.89
C ASP A 302 11.77 6.60 -6.94
N HIS A 303 11.11 6.96 -8.04
CA HIS A 303 10.60 8.32 -8.26
C HIS A 303 9.11 8.49 -7.95
N LEU A 304 8.42 7.42 -7.55
CA LEU A 304 6.97 7.43 -7.32
C LEU A 304 6.57 8.46 -6.25
N PHE A 305 7.40 8.67 -5.22
CA PHE A 305 7.17 9.73 -4.23
C PHE A 305 7.12 11.12 -4.86
N ASP A 306 8.08 11.44 -5.72
CA ASP A 306 8.20 12.75 -6.36
C ASP A 306 7.05 12.99 -7.34
N VAL A 307 6.56 11.93 -7.98
CA VAL A 307 5.36 11.98 -8.83
C VAL A 307 4.11 12.20 -7.97
N LEU A 308 3.94 11.48 -6.87
CA LEU A 308 2.79 11.61 -5.96
C LEU A 308 2.71 12.97 -5.26
N ARG A 309 3.83 13.69 -5.15
CA ARG A 309 3.84 15.08 -4.65
C ARG A 309 3.21 16.07 -5.61
N GLN A 310 3.15 15.73 -6.90
CA GLN A 310 2.67 16.61 -7.97
C GLN A 310 1.32 16.16 -8.52
N LEU A 311 1.05 14.86 -8.48
CA LEU A 311 -0.09 14.22 -9.12
C LEU A 311 -0.99 13.53 -8.11
N THR A 312 -2.29 13.44 -8.40
CA THR A 312 -3.16 12.48 -7.71
C THR A 312 -2.90 11.06 -8.19
N LEU A 313 -3.34 10.07 -7.41
CA LEU A 313 -3.29 8.66 -7.81
C LEU A 313 -3.95 8.38 -9.17
N ARG A 314 -5.02 9.13 -9.50
CA ARG A 314 -5.67 9.03 -10.81
C ARG A 314 -4.77 9.55 -11.93
N ASP A 315 -4.07 10.65 -11.70
CA ASP A 315 -3.17 11.23 -12.70
C ASP A 315 -1.89 10.42 -12.87
N VAL A 316 -1.44 9.71 -11.82
CA VAL A 316 -0.35 8.73 -11.91
C VAL A 316 -0.69 7.66 -12.95
N GLU A 317 -1.92 7.17 -13.01
CA GLU A 317 -2.33 6.19 -14.02
C GLU A 317 -2.19 6.72 -15.45
N ALA A 318 -2.59 7.99 -15.68
CA ALA A 318 -2.45 8.65 -16.98
C ALA A 318 -0.97 8.87 -17.34
N TRP A 319 -0.16 9.30 -16.37
CA TRP A 319 1.28 9.47 -16.51
C TRP A 319 1.98 8.14 -16.83
N VAL A 320 1.68 7.06 -16.09
CA VAL A 320 2.21 5.71 -16.36
C VAL A 320 1.79 5.21 -17.74
N THR A 321 0.56 5.47 -18.17
CA THR A 321 0.07 5.06 -19.50
C THR A 321 0.87 5.72 -20.62
N GLN A 322 1.19 7.01 -20.47
CA GLN A 322 2.04 7.72 -21.43
C GLN A 322 3.48 7.19 -21.40
N GLY A 323 4.05 6.96 -20.22
CA GLY A 323 5.38 6.37 -20.06
C GLY A 323 5.49 4.99 -20.72
N LEU A 324 4.49 4.13 -20.57
CA LEU A 324 4.40 2.82 -21.22
C LEU A 324 4.31 2.92 -22.74
N ALA A 325 3.57 3.89 -23.27
CA ALA A 325 3.50 4.12 -24.72
C ALA A 325 4.86 4.53 -25.28
N ILE A 326 5.57 5.44 -24.59
CA ILE A 326 6.93 5.84 -24.97
C ILE A 326 7.89 4.66 -24.88
N LEU A 327 7.86 3.90 -23.77
CA LEU A 327 8.72 2.73 -23.55
C LEU A 327 8.56 1.67 -24.65
N ARG A 328 7.32 1.43 -25.10
CA ARG A 328 7.04 0.49 -26.20
C ARG A 328 7.66 0.94 -27.51
N ASP A 329 7.62 2.24 -27.80
CA ASP A 329 8.07 2.80 -29.07
C ASP A 329 9.59 3.12 -29.07
N ASN A 330 10.14 3.47 -27.90
CA ASN A 330 11.56 3.72 -27.65
C ASN A 330 11.92 3.36 -26.20
N HIS A 331 12.65 2.26 -26.03
CA HIS A 331 13.03 1.72 -24.72
C HIS A 331 13.80 2.73 -23.86
N ASP A 332 14.90 3.30 -24.35
CA ASP A 332 15.71 4.28 -23.62
C ASP A 332 14.91 5.54 -23.28
N GLY A 333 14.03 5.96 -24.20
CA GLY A 333 13.11 7.08 -23.97
C GLY A 333 12.12 6.81 -22.83
N GLY A 334 11.64 5.57 -22.72
CA GLY A 334 10.78 5.12 -21.62
C GLY A 334 11.51 5.05 -20.28
N LEU A 335 12.75 4.54 -20.27
CA LEU A 335 13.59 4.54 -19.06
C LEU A 335 13.84 5.96 -18.57
N ALA A 336 14.27 6.87 -19.45
CA ALA A 336 14.46 8.28 -19.12
C ALA A 336 13.15 8.97 -18.67
N TYR A 337 11.99 8.52 -19.15
CA TYR A 337 10.69 9.00 -18.69
C TYR A 337 10.41 8.60 -17.24
N PHE A 338 10.56 7.31 -16.89
CA PHE A 338 10.34 6.84 -15.51
C PHE A 338 11.44 7.29 -14.53
N ALA A 339 12.62 7.65 -15.02
CA ALA A 339 13.68 8.32 -14.26
C ALA A 339 13.45 9.83 -14.04
N LEU A 340 12.37 10.40 -14.61
CA LEU A 340 12.07 11.84 -14.61
C LEU A 340 13.08 12.72 -15.39
N GLU A 341 13.88 12.13 -16.26
CA GLU A 341 14.96 12.80 -17.01
C GLU A 341 14.54 13.26 -18.41
N SER A 342 13.40 12.79 -18.94
CA SER A 342 12.96 13.12 -20.29
C SER A 342 12.09 14.39 -20.37
N GLN A 343 12.25 15.16 -21.46
CA GLN A 343 11.39 16.32 -21.75
C GLN A 343 9.91 15.94 -21.88
N ALA A 344 9.62 14.73 -22.36
CA ALA A 344 8.27 14.19 -22.45
C ALA A 344 7.65 13.98 -21.05
N CYS A 345 8.44 13.49 -20.08
CA CYS A 345 8.01 13.39 -18.69
C CYS A 345 7.71 14.75 -18.09
N GLN A 346 8.63 15.72 -18.25
CA GLN A 346 8.45 17.06 -17.71
C GLN A 346 7.20 17.75 -18.27
N THR A 347 6.96 17.61 -19.59
CA THR A 347 5.74 18.13 -20.24
C THR A 347 4.48 17.48 -19.68
N GLN A 348 4.47 16.15 -19.49
CA GLN A 348 3.31 15.44 -18.97
C GLN A 348 3.03 15.74 -17.50
N LEU A 349 4.07 15.81 -16.67
CA LEU A 349 3.95 16.23 -15.26
C LEU A 349 3.40 17.64 -15.16
N ALA A 350 3.92 18.59 -15.96
CA ALA A 350 3.40 19.95 -16.00
C ALA A 350 1.93 19.98 -16.39
N ALA A 351 1.53 19.27 -17.45
CA ALA A 351 0.14 19.20 -17.88
C ALA A 351 -0.80 18.64 -16.80
N LEU A 352 -0.41 17.57 -16.12
CA LEU A 352 -1.23 16.93 -15.10
C LEU A 352 -1.22 17.66 -13.74
N SER A 353 -0.12 18.35 -13.41
CA SER A 353 0.02 19.13 -12.16
C SER A 353 -0.75 20.45 -12.17
N CYS A 354 -1.24 20.90 -13.33
CA CYS A 354 -2.13 22.07 -13.41
C CYS A 354 -3.50 21.82 -12.78
N ILE A 355 -3.91 20.56 -12.62
CA ILE A 355 -5.23 20.19 -12.10
C ILE A 355 -5.29 20.46 -10.59
N VAL A 356 -6.26 21.27 -10.16
CA VAL A 356 -6.51 21.50 -8.74
C VAL A 356 -7.65 20.63 -8.26
N TYR A 357 -7.39 19.77 -7.29
CA TYR A 357 -8.38 18.88 -6.69
C TYR A 357 -8.99 19.49 -5.44
N LEU A 358 -10.32 19.50 -5.35
CA LEU A 358 -11.05 20.10 -4.24
C LEU A 358 -10.59 19.50 -2.91
N GLN A 359 -10.42 18.18 -2.82
CA GLN A 359 -10.01 17.49 -1.60
C GLN A 359 -8.72 18.04 -0.96
N HIS A 360 -7.79 18.56 -1.76
CA HIS A 360 -6.52 19.12 -1.26
C HIS A 360 -6.66 20.56 -0.79
N VAL A 361 -7.62 21.32 -1.32
CA VAL A 361 -7.80 22.75 -1.04
C VAL A 361 -9.06 23.07 -0.22
N GLN A 362 -9.92 22.07 0.03
CA GLN A 362 -11.21 22.20 0.71
C GLN A 362 -11.10 22.90 2.06
N GLY A 363 -10.08 22.54 2.87
CA GLY A 363 -9.85 23.16 4.18
C GLY A 363 -9.55 24.65 4.09
N VAL A 364 -8.73 25.05 3.12
CA VAL A 364 -8.39 26.46 2.86
C VAL A 364 -9.61 27.23 2.35
N LEU A 365 -10.35 26.66 1.40
CA LEU A 365 -11.57 27.29 0.86
C LEU A 365 -12.67 27.43 1.92
N ARG A 366 -12.78 26.48 2.85
CA ARG A 366 -13.72 26.54 3.97
C ARG A 366 -13.41 27.72 4.90
N LEU A 367 -12.14 27.85 5.30
CA LEU A 367 -11.69 28.98 6.12
C LEU A 367 -11.91 30.31 5.40
N TYR A 368 -11.59 30.33 4.12
CA TYR A 368 -11.78 31.50 3.26
C TYR A 368 -13.25 31.95 3.16
N ALA A 369 -14.17 31.02 2.88
CA ALA A 369 -15.61 31.32 2.83
C ALA A 369 -16.16 31.79 4.19
N SER A 370 -15.71 31.15 5.28
CA SER A 370 -16.15 31.50 6.62
C SER A 370 -15.65 32.89 7.04
N ALA A 371 -14.41 33.23 6.67
CA ALA A 371 -13.85 34.56 6.92
C ALA A 371 -14.57 35.64 6.12
N LEU A 372 -14.97 35.36 4.87
CA LEU A 372 -15.73 36.30 4.05
C LEU A 372 -17.11 36.61 4.64
N THR A 373 -17.80 35.61 5.18
CA THR A 373 -19.22 35.75 5.60
C THR A 373 -19.42 35.98 7.09
N GLY A 374 -18.36 35.83 7.90
CA GLY A 374 -18.45 35.82 9.37
C GLY A 374 -19.23 34.63 9.94
N LYS A 375 -19.58 33.63 9.12
CA LYS A 375 -20.35 32.44 9.51
C LYS A 375 -19.51 31.17 9.30
N ALA A 376 -19.74 30.16 10.13
CA ALA A 376 -19.12 28.86 9.92
C ALA A 376 -19.76 28.16 8.71
N LEU A 377 -19.03 28.11 7.58
CA LEU A 377 -19.49 27.44 6.36
C LEU A 377 -18.73 26.13 6.15
N SER A 378 -19.39 25.20 5.46
CA SER A 378 -18.76 23.99 4.92
C SER A 378 -18.49 24.14 3.42
N VAL A 379 -17.53 23.37 2.90
CA VAL A 379 -17.27 23.23 1.47
C VAL A 379 -17.33 21.75 1.12
N ARG A 380 -18.05 21.36 0.07
CA ARG A 380 -18.21 19.96 -0.36
C ARG A 380 -18.18 19.81 -1.89
N PRO A 381 -17.93 18.61 -2.42
CA PRO A 381 -18.09 18.32 -3.84
C PRO A 381 -19.54 18.47 -4.32
N LEU A 382 -19.75 18.93 -5.56
CA LEU A 382 -21.06 18.98 -6.22
C LEU A 382 -21.76 17.61 -6.30
N ALA A 383 -21.00 16.51 -6.30
CA ALA A 383 -21.55 15.16 -6.27
C ALA A 383 -22.33 14.85 -4.98
N GLU A 384 -22.05 15.57 -3.89
CA GLU A 384 -22.76 15.47 -2.61
C GLU A 384 -23.94 16.46 -2.49
N LEU A 385 -24.26 17.21 -3.54
CA LEU A 385 -25.35 18.19 -3.52
C LEU A 385 -26.71 17.49 -3.33
N PRO A 386 -27.49 17.85 -2.29
CA PRO A 386 -28.80 17.26 -2.06
C PRO A 386 -29.74 17.47 -3.26
N SER A 387 -30.54 16.47 -3.58
CA SER A 387 -31.44 16.48 -4.74
C SER A 387 -32.40 17.66 -4.77
N ALA A 388 -32.77 18.21 -3.60
CA ALA A 388 -33.61 19.39 -3.47
C ALA A 388 -33.00 20.67 -4.08
N PHE A 389 -31.66 20.75 -4.15
CA PHE A 389 -30.92 21.90 -4.69
C PHE A 389 -30.40 21.66 -6.11
N GLN A 390 -30.61 20.46 -6.67
CA GLN A 390 -30.21 20.15 -8.05
C GLN A 390 -31.12 20.89 -9.04
N SER A 391 -30.52 21.70 -9.91
CA SER A 391 -31.23 22.46 -10.93
C SER A 391 -30.86 21.98 -12.33
N ARG A 392 -31.85 21.76 -13.20
CA ARG A 392 -31.63 21.45 -14.63
C ARG A 392 -30.91 22.57 -15.40
N PHE A 393 -30.92 23.80 -14.87
CA PHE A 393 -30.38 24.98 -15.52
C PHE A 393 -29.12 25.54 -14.83
N ARG A 394 -28.78 25.08 -13.62
CA ARG A 394 -27.54 25.47 -12.90
C ARG A 394 -26.67 24.24 -12.67
N GLN A 395 -25.67 24.06 -13.52
CA GLN A 395 -24.62 23.04 -13.41
C GLN A 395 -23.28 23.66 -12.97
N PHE A 396 -23.35 24.55 -11.97
CA PHE A 396 -22.23 25.38 -11.54
C PHE A 396 -22.16 25.37 -10.01
N PRO A 397 -21.03 25.81 -9.40
CA PRO A 397 -20.93 25.98 -7.96
C PRO A 397 -22.20 26.58 -7.36
N THR A 398 -22.63 26.06 -6.20
CA THR A 398 -23.89 26.44 -5.58
C THR A 398 -23.77 26.44 -4.05
N THR A 399 -24.76 26.98 -3.35
CA THR A 399 -24.81 27.00 -1.88
C THR A 399 -26.24 26.79 -1.39
N ASP A 400 -26.40 26.05 -0.30
CA ASP A 400 -27.65 25.91 0.44
C ASP A 400 -27.78 26.91 1.61
N GLY A 401 -26.76 27.77 1.80
CA GLY A 401 -26.68 28.73 2.90
C GLY A 401 -25.86 28.27 4.10
N GLU A 402 -25.45 27.00 4.15
CA GLU A 402 -24.54 26.45 5.17
C GLU A 402 -23.30 25.79 4.53
N THR A 403 -23.48 25.22 3.34
CA THR A 403 -22.47 24.50 2.58
C THR A 403 -22.36 25.07 1.17
N ILE A 404 -21.12 25.37 0.76
CA ILE A 404 -20.77 25.69 -0.63
C ILE A 404 -20.36 24.40 -1.34
N TYR A 405 -20.99 24.12 -2.47
CA TYR A 405 -20.74 22.96 -3.30
C TYR A 405 -19.93 23.35 -4.55
N LEU A 406 -18.78 22.72 -4.76
CA LEU A 406 -17.82 23.04 -5.83
C LEU A 406 -17.49 21.79 -6.68
N PRO A 407 -16.98 21.94 -7.91
CA PRO A 407 -16.46 20.82 -8.70
C PRO A 407 -15.39 20.02 -7.95
N THR A 408 -15.23 18.72 -8.25
CA THR A 408 -14.21 17.86 -7.62
C THR A 408 -12.79 18.20 -8.06
N SER A 409 -12.64 18.70 -9.28
CA SER A 409 -11.37 19.16 -9.84
C SER A 409 -11.59 20.30 -10.83
N ILE A 410 -10.55 21.11 -11.02
CA ILE A 410 -10.51 22.18 -12.00
C ILE A 410 -9.24 22.02 -12.83
N ASP A 411 -9.42 21.98 -14.14
CA ASP A 411 -8.37 22.02 -15.17
C ASP A 411 -8.84 22.94 -16.31
N ARG A 412 -8.88 24.24 -16.03
CA ARG A 412 -9.42 25.25 -16.96
C ARG A 412 -8.33 26.17 -17.50
N PHE A 413 -7.33 26.46 -16.68
CA PHE A 413 -6.24 27.38 -16.96
C PHE A 413 -4.88 26.68 -17.02
N PRO A 414 -3.88 27.27 -17.69
CA PRO A 414 -2.59 26.65 -17.92
C PRO A 414 -1.72 26.43 -16.67
N THR A 415 -2.09 27.01 -15.52
CA THR A 415 -1.30 26.88 -14.28
C THR A 415 -2.17 26.47 -13.09
N HIS A 416 -1.58 25.70 -12.17
CA HIS A 416 -2.22 25.35 -10.89
C HIS A 416 -2.66 26.60 -10.12
N GLN A 417 -1.88 27.68 -10.14
CA GLN A 417 -2.22 28.93 -9.45
C GLN A 417 -3.51 29.56 -10.01
N GLU A 418 -3.67 29.58 -11.33
CA GLU A 418 -4.88 30.12 -11.97
C GLU A 418 -6.09 29.21 -11.75
N ASN A 419 -5.91 27.89 -11.78
CA ASN A 419 -6.98 26.94 -11.45
C ASN A 419 -7.40 27.04 -9.98
N PHE A 420 -6.47 27.29 -9.06
CA PHE A 420 -6.80 27.54 -7.65
C PHE A 420 -7.48 28.91 -7.48
N ALA A 421 -7.06 29.93 -8.24
CA ALA A 421 -7.75 31.22 -8.26
C ALA A 421 -9.21 31.07 -8.70
N LEU A 422 -9.50 30.20 -9.67
CA LEU A 422 -10.87 29.89 -10.08
C LEU A 422 -11.70 29.26 -8.93
N TYR A 423 -11.13 28.35 -8.13
CA TYR A 423 -11.81 27.88 -6.91
C TYR A 423 -12.11 29.02 -5.93
N ARG A 424 -11.16 29.94 -5.71
CA ARG A 424 -11.37 31.09 -4.83
C ARG A 424 -12.49 31.97 -5.35
N VAL A 425 -12.53 32.26 -6.66
CA VAL A 425 -13.61 33.04 -7.29
C VAL A 425 -14.95 32.35 -7.12
N MET A 426 -15.07 31.06 -7.43
CA MET A 426 -16.32 30.32 -7.22
C MET A 426 -16.76 30.33 -5.76
N THR A 427 -15.82 30.13 -4.84
CA THR A 427 -16.09 30.13 -3.39
C THR A 427 -16.54 31.50 -2.92
N ALA A 428 -15.84 32.57 -3.31
CA ALA A 428 -16.18 33.95 -2.97
C ALA A 428 -17.55 34.33 -3.55
N HIS A 429 -17.86 33.91 -4.77
CA HIS A 429 -19.16 34.14 -5.39
C HIS A 429 -20.30 33.52 -4.59
N GLN A 430 -20.19 32.23 -4.26
CA GLN A 430 -21.21 31.53 -3.47
C GLN A 430 -21.29 32.07 -2.03
N ALA A 431 -20.17 32.41 -1.42
CA ALA A 431 -20.13 33.08 -0.11
C ALA A 431 -20.78 34.48 -0.18
N GLY A 432 -20.61 35.18 -1.31
CA GLY A 432 -21.15 36.51 -1.59
C GLY A 432 -22.66 36.57 -1.43
N TYR A 433 -23.38 35.50 -1.79
CA TYR A 433 -24.82 35.40 -1.57
C TYR A 433 -25.20 35.61 -0.10
N LEU A 434 -24.41 35.11 0.83
CA LEU A 434 -24.62 35.31 2.27
C LEU A 434 -24.09 36.67 2.72
N GLU A 435 -22.85 36.99 2.34
CA GLU A 435 -22.14 38.20 2.76
C GLU A 435 -22.91 39.47 2.38
N PHE A 436 -23.50 39.49 1.18
CA PHE A 436 -24.26 40.63 0.70
C PHE A 436 -25.77 40.49 0.88
N GLY A 437 -26.21 39.58 1.76
CA GLY A 437 -27.56 39.57 2.33
C GLY A 437 -28.67 39.00 1.44
N THR A 438 -28.35 38.19 0.43
CA THR A 438 -29.36 37.65 -0.51
C THR A 438 -30.44 36.83 0.19
N PHE A 439 -30.03 36.00 1.15
CA PHE A 439 -30.95 35.11 1.89
C PHE A 439 -31.69 35.80 3.05
N VAL A 440 -31.48 37.11 3.26
CA VAL A 440 -32.21 37.90 4.27
C VAL A 440 -33.59 38.33 3.75
N PHE A 441 -33.89 38.08 2.47
CA PHE A 441 -35.17 38.41 1.84
C PHE A 441 -36.40 37.94 2.66
N ARG A 442 -37.29 38.89 2.93
CA ARG A 442 -38.60 38.67 3.56
C ARG A 442 -39.70 39.15 2.62
N LEU A 443 -40.58 38.24 2.20
CA LEU A 443 -41.64 38.58 1.25
C LEU A 443 -42.63 39.58 1.86
N ASP A 444 -42.96 39.40 3.14
CA ASP A 444 -43.96 40.23 3.81
C ASP A 444 -43.49 41.70 3.92
N GLU A 445 -42.20 41.94 4.16
CA GLU A 445 -41.62 43.29 4.15
C GLU A 445 -41.79 43.97 2.78
N LEU A 446 -41.46 43.26 1.69
CA LEU A 446 -41.63 43.77 0.32
C LEU A 446 -43.09 44.15 0.04
N THR A 447 -44.04 43.31 0.46
CA THR A 447 -45.47 43.56 0.22
C THR A 447 -45.99 44.77 0.99
N SER A 448 -45.54 44.94 2.24
CA SER A 448 -45.94 46.05 3.10
C SER A 448 -45.39 47.40 2.62
N GLN A 449 -44.15 47.42 2.11
CA GLN A 449 -43.48 48.65 1.70
C GLN A 449 -43.87 49.13 0.29
N HIS A 450 -44.18 48.21 -0.62
CA HIS A 450 -44.40 48.53 -2.04
C HIS A 450 -45.83 48.26 -2.54
N GLY A 451 -46.76 47.89 -1.66
CA GLY A 451 -48.18 47.72 -2.04
C GLY A 451 -48.44 46.56 -3.00
N LEU A 452 -47.54 45.57 -3.04
CA LEU A 452 -47.60 44.40 -3.94
C LEU A 452 -48.54 43.29 -3.43
N GLY A 453 -49.28 43.52 -2.35
CA GLY A 453 -50.19 42.52 -1.76
C GLY A 453 -51.25 42.01 -2.74
N SER A 454 -51.78 42.89 -3.62
CA SER A 454 -52.75 42.51 -4.65
C SER A 454 -52.15 41.63 -5.76
N TRP A 455 -50.85 41.76 -6.03
CA TRP A 455 -50.13 40.99 -7.05
C TRP A 455 -49.94 39.52 -6.62
N LEU A 456 -49.69 39.27 -5.33
CA LEU A 456 -49.64 37.92 -4.77
C LEU A 456 -51.03 37.27 -4.65
N GLN A 457 -52.06 38.08 -4.35
CA GLN A 457 -53.46 37.62 -4.26
C GLN A 457 -54.11 37.39 -5.64
N GLY A 458 -53.59 38.03 -6.69
CA GLY A 458 -54.17 38.04 -8.05
C GLY A 458 -53.69 36.94 -8.99
N THR A 459 -52.93 35.94 -8.52
CA THR A 459 -52.70 34.74 -9.33
C THR A 459 -53.96 33.88 -9.27
N PRO A 460 -54.65 33.61 -10.41
CA PRO A 460 -55.87 32.83 -10.39
C PRO A 460 -55.54 31.48 -9.80
N GLU A 461 -56.43 31.03 -8.92
CA GLU A 461 -56.52 29.67 -8.41
C GLU A 461 -56.09 28.66 -9.49
N ARG A 462 -54.83 28.22 -9.47
CA ARG A 462 -54.44 26.99 -10.14
C ARG A 462 -55.05 25.87 -9.32
N SER A 463 -56.33 25.62 -9.60
CA SER A 463 -57.11 24.45 -9.21
C SER A 463 -56.90 23.98 -7.77
N ARG A 464 -57.72 24.52 -6.85
CA ARG A 464 -58.09 23.80 -5.61
C ARG A 464 -58.98 22.56 -5.88
N SER A 465 -59.02 22.05 -7.12
CA SER A 465 -59.60 20.73 -7.44
C SER A 465 -58.50 19.69 -7.67
N SER A 466 -57.79 19.35 -6.59
CA SER A 466 -57.23 18.01 -6.43
C SER A 466 -57.01 17.80 -4.94
N ALA A 467 -57.52 16.69 -4.41
CA ALA A 467 -57.43 16.29 -3.00
C ALA A 467 -56.01 15.81 -2.63
N THR A 468 -55.00 16.58 -3.01
CA THR A 468 -53.58 16.31 -2.72
C THR A 468 -53.02 17.54 -2.00
N PRO A 469 -52.35 17.36 -0.85
CA PRO A 469 -51.79 18.49 -0.11
C PRO A 469 -50.80 19.24 -1.01
N SER A 470 -51.07 20.51 -1.29
CA SER A 470 -50.10 21.37 -1.98
C SER A 470 -48.81 21.39 -1.17
N PRO A 471 -47.64 21.21 -1.79
CA PRO A 471 -46.39 21.24 -1.04
C PRO A 471 -46.25 22.61 -0.38
N ALA A 472 -46.04 22.63 0.93
CA ALA A 472 -45.76 23.86 1.66
C ALA A 472 -44.52 24.54 1.04
N PHE A 473 -44.63 25.83 0.75
CA PHE A 473 -43.48 26.62 0.29
C PHE A 473 -42.37 26.57 1.34
N ARG A 474 -41.15 26.30 0.90
CA ARG A 474 -39.98 26.10 1.76
C ARG A 474 -39.23 27.40 2.06
N SER A 475 -39.49 28.47 1.30
CA SER A 475 -38.89 29.79 1.51
C SER A 475 -39.76 30.93 0.96
N ASP A 476 -39.47 32.15 1.39
CA ASP A 476 -40.09 33.36 0.85
C ASP A 476 -39.74 33.59 -0.63
N PHE A 477 -38.58 33.13 -1.10
CA PHE A 477 -38.25 33.12 -2.52
C PHE A 477 -39.19 32.22 -3.32
N GLU A 478 -39.51 31.01 -2.82
CA GLU A 478 -40.46 30.12 -3.51
C GLU A 478 -41.86 30.76 -3.58
N ARG A 479 -42.32 31.38 -2.49
CA ARG A 479 -43.58 32.15 -2.47
C ARG A 479 -43.56 33.30 -3.47
N PHE A 480 -42.47 34.06 -3.50
CA PHE A 480 -42.29 35.20 -4.40
C PHE A 480 -42.33 34.77 -5.87
N PHE A 481 -41.56 33.74 -6.25
CA PHE A 481 -41.51 33.28 -7.63
C PHE A 481 -42.83 32.64 -8.09
N ALA A 482 -43.55 31.97 -7.19
CA ALA A 482 -44.87 31.40 -7.49
C ALA A 482 -45.91 32.44 -7.91
N GLY A 483 -45.75 33.71 -7.49
CA GLY A 483 -46.62 34.82 -7.88
C GLY A 483 -46.48 35.26 -9.35
N PHE A 484 -45.43 34.84 -10.06
CA PHE A 484 -45.25 35.22 -11.46
C PHE A 484 -46.00 34.29 -12.44
N PRO A 485 -46.45 34.78 -13.60
CA PRO A 485 -47.04 33.94 -14.65
C PRO A 485 -46.12 32.82 -15.13
N ARG A 486 -44.80 33.05 -15.05
CA ARG A 486 -43.75 32.08 -15.38
C ARG A 486 -42.71 32.05 -14.24
N PRO A 487 -42.95 31.27 -13.17
CA PRO A 487 -42.09 31.26 -11.99
C PRO A 487 -40.62 30.93 -12.30
N ALA A 488 -40.38 30.00 -13.23
CA ALA A 488 -39.03 29.63 -13.65
C ALA A 488 -38.27 30.81 -14.28
N VAL A 489 -38.90 31.53 -15.21
CA VAL A 489 -38.29 32.69 -15.87
C VAL A 489 -38.01 33.81 -14.88
N ALA A 490 -38.95 34.09 -13.96
CA ALA A 490 -38.77 35.10 -12.92
C ALA A 490 -37.59 34.77 -12.00
N ARG A 491 -37.48 33.50 -11.60
CA ARG A 491 -36.35 33.00 -10.80
C ARG A 491 -35.03 33.15 -11.54
N ASP A 492 -34.97 32.75 -12.80
CA ASP A 492 -33.73 32.80 -13.57
C ASP A 492 -33.29 34.26 -13.82
N LEU A 493 -34.24 35.18 -14.03
CA LEU A 493 -33.96 36.62 -14.13
C LEU A 493 -33.40 37.17 -12.82
N PHE A 494 -34.02 36.80 -11.68
CA PHE A 494 -33.55 37.22 -10.37
C PHE A 494 -32.11 36.75 -10.14
N TYR A 495 -31.82 35.47 -10.32
CA TYR A 495 -30.49 34.94 -10.04
C TYR A 495 -29.42 35.47 -11.01
N CYS A 496 -29.77 35.74 -12.28
CA CYS A 496 -28.85 36.39 -13.21
C CYS A 496 -28.48 37.82 -12.76
N LEU A 497 -29.47 38.59 -12.30
CA LEU A 497 -29.24 39.94 -11.76
C LEU A 497 -28.45 39.87 -10.45
N GLU A 498 -28.77 38.88 -9.61
CA GLU A 498 -28.13 38.68 -8.32
C GLU A 498 -26.67 38.26 -8.48
N ASP A 499 -26.36 37.32 -9.38
CA ASP A 499 -24.97 36.98 -9.71
C ASP A 499 -24.18 38.24 -10.13
N GLY A 500 -24.77 39.08 -10.98
CA GLY A 500 -24.16 40.36 -11.37
C GLY A 500 -23.99 41.36 -10.23
N ARG A 501 -24.90 41.35 -9.23
CA ARG A 501 -24.79 42.14 -8.01
C ARG A 501 -23.64 41.64 -7.14
N ILE A 502 -23.57 40.33 -6.94
CA ILE A 502 -22.55 39.66 -6.14
C ILE A 502 -21.17 39.92 -6.73
N ASP A 503 -20.98 39.67 -8.03
CA ASP A 503 -19.72 39.95 -8.74
C ASP A 503 -19.29 41.40 -8.57
N TYR A 504 -20.22 42.34 -8.78
CA TYR A 504 -19.95 43.76 -8.61
C TYR A 504 -19.51 44.08 -7.17
N ARG A 505 -20.24 43.60 -6.16
CA ARG A 505 -19.94 43.85 -4.74
C ARG A 505 -18.60 43.23 -4.36
N LEU A 506 -18.30 42.01 -4.79
CA LEU A 506 -17.01 41.35 -4.55
C LEU A 506 -15.85 42.19 -5.13
N CYS A 507 -15.95 42.63 -6.38
CA CYS A 507 -14.91 43.45 -7.02
C CYS A 507 -14.71 44.82 -6.36
N HIS A 508 -15.74 45.37 -5.69
CA HIS A 508 -15.67 46.66 -5.01
C HIS A 508 -15.18 46.54 -3.57
N THR A 509 -15.69 45.57 -2.82
CA THR A 509 -15.37 45.36 -1.41
C THR A 509 -14.01 44.67 -1.25
N TYR A 510 -13.70 43.68 -2.09
CA TYR A 510 -12.48 42.87 -2.01
C TYR A 510 -11.60 43.08 -3.24
N ARG A 511 -10.91 44.23 -3.30
CA ARG A 511 -10.07 44.63 -4.46
C ARG A 511 -9.05 43.58 -4.90
N GLY A 512 -8.52 42.77 -3.97
CA GLY A 512 -7.58 41.69 -4.28
C GLY A 512 -8.17 40.54 -5.10
N LEU A 513 -9.50 40.41 -5.17
CA LEU A 513 -10.18 39.39 -5.98
C LEU A 513 -10.61 39.90 -7.35
N ALA A 514 -10.67 41.23 -7.55
CA ALA A 514 -11.26 41.83 -8.74
C ALA A 514 -10.62 41.31 -10.03
N THR A 515 -9.29 41.25 -10.09
CA THR A 515 -8.56 40.77 -11.27
C THR A 515 -8.82 39.30 -11.58
N ASP A 516 -8.97 38.46 -10.55
CA ASP A 516 -9.29 37.04 -10.75
C ASP A 516 -10.75 36.88 -11.21
N ILE A 517 -11.70 37.61 -10.62
CA ILE A 517 -13.11 37.61 -11.02
C ILE A 517 -13.26 38.09 -12.48
N GLU A 518 -12.61 39.20 -12.83
CA GLU A 518 -12.62 39.73 -14.20
C GLU A 518 -12.07 38.72 -15.20
N ARG A 519 -10.96 38.05 -14.88
CA ARG A 519 -10.39 36.99 -15.74
C ARG A 519 -11.37 35.84 -15.95
N VAL A 520 -12.00 35.36 -14.88
CA VAL A 520 -12.99 34.28 -14.94
C VAL A 520 -14.21 34.69 -15.75
N ILE A 521 -14.70 35.92 -15.57
CA ILE A 521 -15.81 36.49 -16.36
C ILE A 521 -15.44 36.53 -17.85
N GLN A 522 -14.26 37.02 -18.21
CA GLN A 522 -13.84 37.11 -19.61
C GLN A 522 -13.71 35.71 -20.25
N ASP A 523 -13.10 34.75 -19.55
CA ASP A 523 -13.03 33.36 -20.02
C ASP A 523 -14.43 32.75 -20.21
N ALA A 524 -15.31 32.95 -19.23
CA ALA A 524 -16.67 32.46 -19.28
C ALA A 524 -17.42 33.04 -20.49
N LEU A 525 -17.35 34.35 -20.71
CA LEU A 525 -17.98 35.05 -21.84
C LEU A 525 -17.41 34.61 -23.20
N ALA A 526 -16.10 34.37 -23.29
CA ALA A 526 -15.45 33.92 -24.54
C ALA A 526 -15.95 32.55 -25.01
N SER A 527 -16.32 31.67 -24.07
CA SER A 527 -16.85 30.33 -24.37
C SER A 527 -18.35 30.29 -24.66
N ARG A 528 -19.07 31.42 -24.57
CA ARG A 528 -20.53 31.46 -24.77
C ARG A 528 -20.91 31.44 -26.25
N PRO A 529 -21.94 30.67 -26.65
CA PRO A 529 -22.34 30.57 -28.04
C PRO A 529 -23.07 31.83 -28.53
N PRO A 530 -23.14 32.07 -29.85
CA PRO A 530 -23.71 33.29 -30.42
C PRO A 530 -25.20 33.47 -30.08
N ILE A 531 -25.58 34.69 -29.69
CA ILE A 531 -26.97 35.07 -29.35
C ILE A 531 -27.96 34.90 -30.52
N THR A 532 -27.48 35.00 -31.77
CA THR A 532 -28.34 34.99 -32.98
C THR A 532 -28.95 33.63 -33.31
N ALA A 533 -28.42 32.54 -32.74
CA ALA A 533 -28.88 31.18 -32.99
C ALA A 533 -29.85 30.66 -31.91
N ARG A 534 -30.29 31.53 -30.98
CA ARG A 534 -31.05 31.13 -29.80
C ARG A 534 -32.54 31.47 -29.90
N PRO A 535 -33.43 30.67 -29.26
CA PRO A 535 -34.81 31.06 -28.98
C PRO A 535 -34.87 32.42 -28.27
N LEU A 536 -35.98 33.14 -28.44
CA LEU A 536 -36.12 34.53 -27.97
C LEU A 536 -35.73 34.70 -26.49
N TRP A 537 -36.26 33.87 -25.59
CA TRP A 537 -35.97 33.95 -24.14
C TRP A 537 -34.51 33.68 -23.82
N ASP A 538 -33.90 32.67 -24.46
CA ASP A 538 -32.49 32.37 -24.28
C ASP A 538 -31.59 33.51 -24.78
N ALA A 539 -32.00 34.19 -25.86
CA ALA A 539 -31.31 35.39 -26.34
C ALA A 539 -31.44 36.57 -25.36
N VAL A 540 -32.61 36.74 -24.71
CA VAL A 540 -32.77 37.76 -23.65
C VAL A 540 -31.85 37.46 -22.46
N PHE A 541 -31.81 36.21 -22.00
CA PHE A 541 -30.93 35.80 -20.90
C PHE A 541 -29.46 35.97 -21.26
N GLU A 542 -29.07 35.60 -22.48
CA GLU A 542 -27.71 35.80 -22.98
C GLU A 542 -27.33 37.28 -22.94
N ALA A 543 -28.20 38.18 -23.42
CA ALA A 543 -27.96 39.62 -23.34
C ALA A 543 -27.86 40.11 -21.88
N LEU A 544 -28.69 39.58 -20.98
CA LEU A 544 -28.66 39.93 -19.56
C LEU A 544 -27.36 39.48 -18.88
N ILE A 545 -26.87 38.28 -19.17
CA ILE A 545 -25.60 37.76 -18.65
C ILE A 545 -24.44 38.66 -19.07
N HIS A 546 -24.36 39.01 -20.36
CA HIS A 546 -23.35 39.96 -20.84
C HIS A 546 -23.40 41.31 -20.11
N LEU A 547 -24.61 41.86 -19.89
CA LEU A 547 -24.77 43.10 -19.13
C LEU A 547 -24.36 42.93 -17.66
N CYS A 548 -24.72 41.82 -17.02
CA CYS A 548 -24.43 41.53 -15.61
C CYS A 548 -22.97 41.18 -15.34
N SER A 549 -22.23 40.67 -16.34
CA SER A 549 -20.83 40.32 -16.21
C SER A 549 -19.90 41.42 -16.76
N ALA A 550 -20.09 41.88 -18.00
CA ALA A 550 -19.22 42.86 -18.65
C ALA A 550 -19.75 44.31 -18.65
N GLY A 551 -21.01 44.54 -18.24
CA GLY A 551 -21.63 45.87 -18.30
C GLY A 551 -22.02 46.33 -19.72
N THR A 552 -21.72 45.53 -20.75
CA THR A 552 -21.98 45.82 -22.16
C THR A 552 -22.80 44.70 -22.80
N PRO A 553 -23.64 45.00 -23.80
CA PRO A 553 -24.39 43.97 -24.52
C PRO A 553 -23.46 43.15 -25.44
N PRO A 554 -23.89 41.95 -25.87
CA PRO A 554 -23.13 41.13 -26.82
C PRO A 554 -22.96 41.84 -28.18
N ALA A 555 -21.83 41.59 -28.85
CA ALA A 555 -21.41 42.31 -30.05
C ALA A 555 -22.41 42.26 -31.23
N ARG A 556 -23.18 41.16 -31.37
CA ARG A 556 -24.16 40.96 -32.45
C ARG A 556 -25.58 40.86 -31.91
N LEU A 557 -26.10 41.96 -31.37
CA LEU A 557 -27.45 42.03 -30.83
C LEU A 557 -28.51 42.11 -31.96
N PRO A 558 -29.52 41.20 -32.02
CA PRO A 558 -30.64 41.31 -32.94
C PRO A 558 -31.41 42.62 -32.72
N ARG A 559 -31.72 43.35 -33.80
CA ARG A 559 -32.39 44.67 -33.74
C ARG A 559 -33.70 44.66 -32.95
N LEU A 560 -34.44 43.55 -32.99
CA LEU A 560 -35.69 43.34 -32.25
C LEU A 560 -35.50 43.42 -30.72
N LEU A 561 -34.34 43.02 -30.21
CA LEU A 561 -34.05 42.99 -28.78
C LEU A 561 -33.55 44.33 -28.23
N THR A 562 -33.13 45.26 -29.09
CA THR A 562 -32.51 46.53 -28.67
C THR A 562 -33.30 47.31 -27.62
N PRO A 563 -34.64 47.52 -27.75
CA PRO A 563 -35.40 48.26 -26.74
C PRO A 563 -35.38 47.57 -25.37
N LEU A 564 -35.53 46.24 -25.37
CA LEU A 564 -35.51 45.43 -24.15
C LEU A 564 -34.13 45.44 -23.49
N VAL A 565 -33.06 45.29 -24.27
CA VAL A 565 -31.68 45.33 -23.73
C VAL A 565 -31.36 46.70 -23.14
N ARG A 566 -31.84 47.81 -23.73
CA ARG A 566 -31.70 49.15 -23.11
C ARG A 566 -32.40 49.24 -21.76
N PHE A 567 -33.62 48.70 -21.66
CA PHE A 567 -34.33 48.64 -20.39
C PHE A 567 -33.55 47.80 -19.36
N LEU A 568 -33.10 46.60 -19.73
CA LEU A 568 -32.33 45.71 -18.86
C LEU A 568 -31.00 46.34 -18.42
N HIS A 569 -30.30 47.06 -19.30
CA HIS A 569 -29.08 47.78 -18.93
C HIS A 569 -29.35 48.83 -17.83
N GLY A 570 -30.49 49.53 -17.90
CA GLY A 570 -30.93 50.45 -16.85
C GLY A 570 -31.29 49.75 -15.53
N VAL A 571 -31.78 48.50 -15.59
CA VAL A 571 -32.01 47.67 -14.40
C VAL A 571 -30.69 47.21 -13.79
N VAL A 572 -29.79 46.65 -14.60
CA VAL A 572 -28.46 46.18 -14.14
C VAL A 572 -27.67 47.31 -13.50
N LYS A 573 -27.70 48.52 -14.06
CA LYS A 573 -27.06 49.70 -13.45
C LYS A 573 -27.58 50.03 -12.05
N ARG A 574 -28.88 49.84 -11.80
CA ARG A 574 -29.49 50.05 -10.47
C ARG A 574 -29.15 48.94 -9.49
N VAL A 575 -29.06 47.70 -9.96
CA VAL A 575 -28.66 46.54 -9.14
C VAL A 575 -27.18 46.63 -8.73
N ARG A 576 -26.34 47.25 -9.55
CA ARG A 576 -24.91 47.51 -9.30
C ARG A 576 -24.63 48.82 -8.53
N GLN A 577 -25.62 49.42 -7.87
CA GLN A 577 -25.44 50.54 -6.94
C GLN A 577 -25.56 50.01 -5.51
#